data_AF-A0AAN9GI28-F1
#
_entry.id   AF-A0AAN9GI28-F1
#
_cell.length_a   1.000
_cell.length_b   1.000
_cell.length_c   1.000
_cell.angle_alpha   90.00
_cell.angle_beta   90.00
_cell.angle_gamma   90.00
#
_symmetry.space_group_name_H-M   'P 1'
#
loop_
_entity.id
_entity.type
_entity.pdbx_description
1 polymer ?
#
loop_
_entity_poly.entity_id
_entity_poly.type
_entity_poly.pdbx_seq_one_letter_code
_entity_poly.pdbx_strand_id
1 'polypeptide(L)'
;MASVKKQSLGDPGGLNNSNNKRNSVRPVSPNSEEKPEADSGTSALRPLDHFKSVTVNRVSVPMVLYRRPLPQSCIAFASDEGKEIFKEALLSDHMACYFRLAAQFRTQDEPAYCGLATLVMVLNALEIDPGRVWKGPWKWYHEDMLDCCIPTQLVREQGITFDEFSCLADCNYLDTQPFRVDQSSNEDDFRNLVKEITLKEDTFLICSYSRRVLGQTGDGHFAPVSGYHPDKDLVLILDTARFKYPPHWIPLSLLFESMKALDQSTGLPRGYIQVWPAKQSKSLLLFKIAEQLSVNADPEVSEHCQRFLSTWTQLLSSPVEKMEAGDMSMVRQTLHGLVEMSRTLGMKTHVLSTQEHISCSSACSVKCVVEELLAELAETALFKSVSVEVLKLPPDDLNTLENIFARRGEAEEVKGGPGGTSVCCDMTPTLCLSHFVTIFLFTWPYSVSALSGTLGFVLQALSQKEQSRLSGTFLLDEIATLSRQLKKLTGFHSHVPPKSCGCKKKPLEEIGSKDSVESSSSAGKQGCSKKT
;
A
#
# COMPACT_ATOMS: atom_id res chain seq x y z
N MET A 1 28.52 22.80 46.66
CA MET A 1 28.98 24.17 47.00
C MET A 1 29.28 24.91 45.72
N ALA A 2 28.69 26.10 45.55
CA ALA A 2 29.06 27.19 44.63
C ALA A 2 28.98 26.92 43.10
N SER A 3 28.49 27.81 42.24
CA SER A 3 27.75 29.07 42.41
C SER A 3 27.17 29.50 41.06
N VAL A 4 26.08 30.23 41.13
CA VAL A 4 25.33 30.87 40.05
C VAL A 4 26.13 32.02 39.42
N LYS A 5 25.97 32.26 38.10
CA LYS A 5 26.13 33.59 37.49
C LYS A 5 25.02 33.86 36.46
N LYS A 6 24.10 34.75 36.86
CA LYS A 6 23.25 35.55 35.97
C LYS A 6 24.10 36.64 35.33
N GLN A 7 23.84 36.97 34.07
CA GLN A 7 24.13 38.29 33.52
C GLN A 7 22.93 38.78 32.71
N SER A 8 22.51 40.00 33.05
CA SER A 8 21.50 40.84 32.41
C SER A 8 22.19 41.92 31.55
N LEU A 9 21.37 42.71 30.86
CA LEU A 9 21.63 43.94 30.07
C LEU A 9 21.77 43.64 28.57
N GLY A 10 21.09 44.33 27.66
CA GLY A 10 20.20 45.48 27.75
C GLY A 10 19.73 45.84 26.33
N ASP A 11 18.56 46.48 26.25
CA ASP A 11 18.05 47.12 25.04
C ASP A 11 18.91 48.34 24.66
N PRO A 12 18.94 48.74 23.38
CA PRO A 12 18.23 49.98 23.05
C PRO A 12 17.44 49.93 21.73
N GLY A 13 16.28 50.60 21.73
CA GLY A 13 15.50 50.94 20.55
C GLY A 13 16.24 51.89 19.61
N GLY A 14 15.69 52.32 18.48
CA GLY A 14 14.40 52.19 17.83
C GLY A 14 14.43 53.16 16.64
N LEU A 15 13.51 53.03 15.68
CA LEU A 15 12.87 54.12 14.92
C LEU A 15 12.09 53.54 13.71
N ASN A 16 10.77 53.77 13.75
CA ASN A 16 9.86 54.29 12.71
C ASN A 16 9.97 53.73 11.27
N ASN A 17 8.92 53.46 10.49
CA ASN A 17 7.48 53.77 10.46
C ASN A 17 6.97 52.90 9.27
N SER A 18 5.77 52.32 9.17
CA SER A 18 4.49 52.99 9.03
C SER A 18 3.45 52.02 8.42
N ASN A 19 2.17 52.31 8.71
CA ASN A 19 0.92 51.91 8.04
C ASN A 19 0.30 50.53 8.38
N ASN A 20 -0.72 50.51 9.27
CA ASN A 20 -2.18 50.69 9.02
C ASN A 20 -2.85 49.33 8.69
N LYS A 21 -3.95 48.83 9.27
CA LYS A 21 -5.10 49.41 9.98
C LYS A 21 -5.71 48.38 10.96
N ARG A 22 -6.42 48.93 11.96
CA ARG A 22 -7.25 48.32 13.00
C ARG A 22 -8.43 47.49 12.46
N ASN A 23 -8.85 46.45 13.18
CA ASN A 23 -10.02 46.53 14.07
C ASN A 23 -10.24 45.24 14.89
N SER A 24 -10.34 45.44 16.21
CA SER A 24 -10.72 44.47 17.23
C SER A 24 -12.24 44.34 17.36
N VAL A 25 -12.75 43.14 17.63
CA VAL A 25 -14.12 42.94 18.10
C VAL A 25 -14.10 42.09 19.38
N ARG A 26 -14.77 42.60 20.43
CA ARG A 26 -15.12 41.88 21.67
C ARG A 26 -16.58 41.40 21.60
N PRO A 27 -16.98 40.38 22.39
CA PRO A 27 -18.26 39.68 22.25
C PRO A 27 -19.39 40.29 23.10
N VAL A 28 -20.64 40.07 22.68
CA VAL A 28 -21.86 40.42 23.42
C VAL A 28 -22.85 39.25 23.35
N SER A 29 -23.32 38.79 24.53
CA SER A 29 -24.46 37.89 24.73
C SER A 29 -25.79 38.66 24.66
N PRO A 30 -26.94 37.99 24.46
CA PRO A 30 -27.95 38.07 25.54
C PRO A 30 -28.87 36.83 25.70
N ASN A 31 -29.37 36.69 26.94
CA ASN A 31 -30.60 35.97 27.33
C ASN A 31 -31.84 36.85 27.05
N SER A 32 -33.00 36.26 26.74
CA SER A 32 -34.22 36.30 27.59
C SER A 32 -35.48 35.86 26.83
N GLU A 33 -36.33 35.13 27.56
CA GLU A 33 -37.65 34.60 27.21
C GLU A 33 -38.71 35.69 27.04
N GLU A 34 -39.73 35.43 26.20
CA GLU A 34 -41.08 35.96 26.38
C GLU A 34 -42.13 35.10 25.63
N LYS A 35 -43.21 34.72 26.35
CA LYS A 35 -44.47 34.14 25.84
C LYS A 35 -45.52 35.25 25.75
N PRO A 36 -46.53 35.14 24.85
CA PRO A 36 -47.94 35.06 25.33
C PRO A 36 -48.76 34.02 24.53
N GLU A 37 -49.60 33.20 25.17
CA GLU A 37 -51.05 33.34 25.44
C GLU A 37 -51.98 33.04 24.25
N ALA A 38 -53.02 32.26 24.56
CA ALA A 38 -54.01 31.68 23.68
C ALA A 38 -55.29 32.53 23.68
N ASP A 39 -55.95 32.65 22.52
CA ASP A 39 -57.37 32.98 22.47
C ASP A 39 -58.10 32.20 21.37
N SER A 40 -59.34 31.90 21.71
CA SER A 40 -60.34 31.05 21.10
C SER A 40 -61.16 31.75 20.00
N GLY A 41 -61.62 31.00 19.00
CA GLY A 41 -62.58 31.55 18.02
C GLY A 41 -62.77 30.69 16.77
N THR A 42 -63.79 29.83 16.79
CA THR A 42 -64.28 29.06 15.65
C THR A 42 -65.05 29.93 14.65
N SER A 43 -64.74 29.82 13.35
CA SER A 43 -65.69 30.05 12.25
C SER A 43 -65.15 29.48 10.93
N ALA A 44 -65.94 28.62 10.29
CA ALA A 44 -65.59 27.89 9.08
C ALA A 44 -65.96 28.68 7.81
N LEU A 45 -65.00 28.94 6.92
CA LEU A 45 -65.25 29.26 5.50
C LEU A 45 -64.13 28.64 4.62
N ARG A 46 -64.54 28.19 3.43
CA ARG A 46 -63.84 27.31 2.47
C ARG A 46 -62.58 27.92 1.81
N PRO A 47 -61.64 27.11 1.30
CA PRO A 47 -60.37 27.58 0.76
C PRO A 47 -60.51 28.15 -0.67
N LEU A 48 -59.80 29.24 -0.93
CA LEU A 48 -59.52 29.74 -2.28
C LEU A 48 -58.04 29.54 -2.56
N ASP A 49 -57.77 28.60 -3.47
CA ASP A 49 -56.47 28.29 -4.03
C ASP A 49 -55.89 29.49 -4.79
N HIS A 50 -54.66 29.88 -4.46
CA HIS A 50 -53.57 30.31 -5.35
C HIS A 50 -52.62 31.30 -4.66
N PHE A 51 -51.72 30.78 -3.82
CA PHE A 51 -50.42 31.42 -3.63
C PHE A 51 -49.35 30.41 -4.06
N LYS A 52 -48.69 30.70 -5.19
CA LYS A 52 -47.52 29.95 -5.64
C LYS A 52 -46.47 30.06 -4.53
N SER A 53 -46.21 28.93 -3.87
CA SER A 53 -45.09 28.75 -2.96
C SER A 53 -43.80 29.12 -3.69
N VAL A 54 -43.23 30.28 -3.34
CA VAL A 54 -41.86 30.63 -3.70
C VAL A 54 -40.97 29.55 -3.09
N THR A 55 -40.44 28.68 -3.94
CA THR A 55 -39.44 27.69 -3.54
C THR A 55 -38.18 28.47 -3.19
N VAL A 56 -37.98 28.71 -1.90
CA VAL A 56 -36.69 29.17 -1.39
C VAL A 56 -35.72 28.02 -1.64
N ASN A 57 -34.88 28.17 -2.67
CA ASN A 57 -33.71 27.33 -2.84
C ASN A 57 -32.85 27.47 -1.59
N ARG A 58 -33.04 26.54 -0.64
CA ARG A 58 -32.12 26.36 0.48
C ARG A 58 -30.79 25.95 -0.14
N VAL A 59 -29.88 26.90 -0.25
CA VAL A 59 -28.46 26.61 -0.48
C VAL A 59 -28.07 25.62 0.61
N SER A 60 -27.76 24.38 0.21
CA SER A 60 -27.27 23.35 1.13
C SER A 60 -25.92 23.84 1.65
N VAL A 61 -25.92 24.39 2.87
CA VAL A 61 -24.68 24.70 3.56
C VAL A 61 -23.89 23.39 3.66
N PRO A 62 -22.62 23.35 3.22
CA PRO A 62 -21.80 22.15 3.36
C PRO A 62 -21.86 21.67 4.81
N MET A 63 -22.16 20.39 5.01
CA MET A 63 -22.21 19.82 6.36
C MET A 63 -20.79 19.84 6.94
N VAL A 64 -20.54 20.75 7.89
CA VAL A 64 -19.27 20.81 8.63
C VAL A 64 -19.40 19.91 9.86
N LEU A 65 -18.47 18.98 10.05
CA LEU A 65 -18.45 18.05 11.16
C LEU A 65 -17.23 18.33 12.06
N TYR A 66 -17.45 18.39 13.38
CA TYR A 66 -16.38 18.46 14.38
C TYR A 66 -16.48 17.28 15.33
N ARG A 67 -15.58 16.31 15.15
CA ARG A 67 -15.52 15.05 15.92
C ARG A 67 -16.83 14.27 15.95
N ARG A 68 -16.79 13.09 16.55
CA ARG A 68 -17.95 12.25 16.88
C ARG A 68 -17.81 11.78 18.33
N PRO A 69 -18.92 11.66 19.07
CA PRO A 69 -18.87 11.05 20.40
C PRO A 69 -18.45 9.58 20.28
N LEU A 70 -17.57 9.14 21.18
CA LEU A 70 -17.24 7.73 21.28
C LEU A 70 -18.49 6.94 21.73
N PRO A 71 -18.70 5.72 21.20
CA PRO A 71 -19.70 4.80 21.72
C PRO A 71 -19.44 4.46 23.19
N GLN A 72 -20.48 4.06 23.94
CA GLN A 72 -20.35 3.67 25.36
C GLN A 72 -19.40 2.49 25.59
N SER A 73 -19.16 1.67 24.56
CA SER A 73 -18.19 0.57 24.58
C SER A 73 -16.73 1.02 24.51
N CYS A 74 -16.47 2.31 24.27
CA CYS A 74 -15.12 2.87 24.13
C CYS A 74 -14.87 3.91 25.24
N ILE A 75 -13.75 3.78 25.95
CA ILE A 75 -13.37 4.73 27.00
C ILE A 75 -12.34 5.71 26.44
N ALA A 76 -12.66 7.00 26.44
CA ALA A 76 -11.75 8.02 25.91
C ALA A 76 -10.43 8.03 26.68
N PHE A 77 -9.28 8.01 25.99
CA PHE A 77 -7.96 8.01 26.62
C PHE A 77 -7.75 9.19 27.58
N ALA A 78 -8.28 10.37 27.23
CA ALA A 78 -8.13 11.59 28.01
C ALA A 78 -9.19 11.78 29.12
N SER A 79 -10.14 10.85 29.29
CA SER A 79 -11.06 10.88 30.44
C SER A 79 -10.33 10.51 31.73
N ASP A 80 -10.92 10.79 32.88
CA ASP A 80 -10.29 10.43 34.17
C ASP A 80 -10.18 8.91 34.34
N GLU A 81 -11.18 8.17 33.88
CA GLU A 81 -11.14 6.70 33.79
C GLU A 81 -10.02 6.23 32.83
N GLY A 82 -9.92 6.81 31.64
CA GLY A 82 -8.90 6.44 30.65
C GLY A 82 -7.47 6.70 31.12
N LYS A 83 -7.25 7.77 31.89
CA LYS A 83 -5.97 8.06 32.55
C LYS A 83 -5.63 7.06 33.63
N GLU A 84 -6.62 6.60 34.40
CA GLU A 84 -6.39 5.60 35.44
C GLU A 84 -6.03 4.24 34.84
N ILE A 85 -6.79 3.80 33.82
CA ILE A 85 -6.48 2.60 33.04
C ILE A 85 -5.07 2.67 32.47
N PHE A 86 -4.64 3.84 31.96
CA PHE A 86 -3.28 4.01 31.47
C PHE A 86 -2.22 3.82 32.56
N LYS A 87 -2.41 4.38 33.76
CA LYS A 87 -1.47 4.20 34.87
C LYS A 87 -1.38 2.73 35.28
N GLU A 88 -2.53 2.07 35.42
CA GLU A 88 -2.62 0.66 35.79
C GLU A 88 -1.92 -0.21 34.73
N ALA A 89 -2.21 0.01 33.45
CA ALA A 89 -1.56 -0.68 32.33
C ALA A 89 -0.04 -0.45 32.32
N LEU A 90 0.41 0.79 32.54
CA LEU A 90 1.83 1.15 32.61
C LEU A 90 2.55 0.46 33.77
N LEU A 91 1.92 0.40 34.95
CA LEU A 91 2.46 -0.32 36.12
C LEU A 91 2.49 -1.84 35.92
N SER A 92 1.73 -2.36 34.97
CA SER A 92 1.75 -3.77 34.55
C SER A 92 2.68 -4.06 33.36
N ASP A 93 3.54 -3.11 32.99
CA ASP A 93 4.51 -3.16 31.87
C ASP A 93 3.91 -3.31 30.46
N HIS A 94 2.59 -3.40 30.32
CA HIS A 94 1.88 -3.55 29.04
C HIS A 94 1.69 -2.24 28.25
N MET A 95 2.61 -1.29 28.43
CA MET A 95 2.63 0.00 27.72
C MET A 95 3.99 0.29 27.07
N ALA A 96 4.90 -0.68 26.94
CA ALA A 96 6.23 -0.44 26.37
C ALA A 96 6.13 0.12 24.94
N CYS A 97 5.32 -0.49 24.09
CA CYS A 97 5.11 -0.06 22.71
C CYS A 97 4.49 1.36 22.60
N TYR A 98 3.78 1.82 23.63
CA TYR A 98 3.09 3.11 23.64
C TYR A 98 4.04 4.27 23.37
N PHE A 99 5.20 4.30 24.03
CA PHE A 99 6.05 5.49 24.01
C PHE A 99 6.60 5.77 22.61
N ARG A 100 7.01 4.72 21.89
CA ARG A 100 7.48 4.86 20.51
C ARG A 100 6.36 5.24 19.56
N LEU A 101 5.19 4.60 19.67
CA LEU A 101 4.04 4.90 18.81
C LEU A 101 3.47 6.30 19.08
N ALA A 102 3.39 6.71 20.35
CA ALA A 102 2.90 8.02 20.76
C ALA A 102 3.83 9.15 20.29
N ALA A 103 5.15 8.93 20.30
CA ALA A 103 6.12 9.88 19.75
C ALA A 103 5.91 10.13 18.25
N GLN A 104 5.33 9.17 17.53
CA GLN A 104 5.02 9.25 16.10
C GLN A 104 3.56 9.55 15.79
N PHE A 105 2.72 9.76 16.82
CA PHE A 105 1.29 9.80 16.62
C PHE A 105 0.85 11.01 15.81
N ARG A 106 0.25 10.73 14.65
CA ARG A 106 -0.13 11.74 13.67
C ARG A 106 -1.59 11.66 13.28
N THR A 107 -2.10 12.74 12.70
CA THR A 107 -3.40 12.74 12.04
C THR A 107 -3.17 12.23 10.62
N GLN A 108 -4.04 11.34 10.14
CA GLN A 108 -4.05 10.96 8.71
C GLN A 108 -4.36 12.20 7.85
N ASP A 109 -3.60 12.42 6.78
CA ASP A 109 -3.69 13.62 5.96
C ASP A 109 -4.98 13.64 5.14
N GLU A 110 -5.46 12.46 4.74
CA GLU A 110 -6.71 12.27 4.01
C GLU A 110 -7.68 11.37 4.78
N PRO A 111 -9.01 11.52 4.63
CA PRO A 111 -10.00 10.66 5.29
C PRO A 111 -9.85 9.15 5.01
N ALA A 112 -9.25 8.78 3.88
CA ALA A 112 -9.00 7.39 3.48
C ALA A 112 -7.61 6.87 3.90
N TYR A 113 -6.70 7.73 4.35
CA TYR A 113 -5.28 7.39 4.61
C TYR A 113 -5.03 6.70 5.96
N CYS A 114 -6.04 6.17 6.65
CA CYS A 114 -5.82 5.54 7.96
C CYS A 114 -4.77 4.41 7.97
N GLY A 115 -4.73 3.60 6.90
CA GLY A 115 -3.70 2.58 6.72
C GLY A 115 -2.30 3.16 6.52
N LEU A 116 -2.16 4.18 5.65
CA LEU A 116 -0.88 4.84 5.41
C LEU A 116 -0.37 5.56 6.67
N ALA A 117 -1.25 6.30 7.36
CA ALA A 117 -0.93 7.00 8.60
C ALA A 117 -0.42 6.04 9.68
N THR A 118 -1.12 4.90 9.84
CA THR A 118 -0.74 3.85 10.77
C THR A 118 0.62 3.25 10.40
N LEU A 119 0.86 2.96 9.12
CA LEU A 119 2.15 2.41 8.69
C LEU A 119 3.31 3.41 8.86
N VAL A 120 3.09 4.70 8.58
CA VAL A 120 4.09 5.75 8.84
C VAL A 120 4.43 5.84 10.33
N MET A 121 3.43 5.73 11.21
CA MET A 121 3.68 5.70 12.66
C MET A 121 4.61 4.54 13.04
N VAL A 122 4.33 3.34 12.51
CA VAL A 122 5.13 2.13 12.75
C VAL A 122 6.56 2.31 12.23
N LEU A 123 6.71 2.71 10.96
CA LEU A 123 8.03 2.85 10.32
C LEU A 123 8.93 3.82 11.08
N ASN A 124 8.39 4.98 11.47
CA ASN A 124 9.14 5.96 12.24
C ASN A 124 9.37 5.51 13.70
N ALA A 125 8.45 4.75 14.30
CA ALA A 125 8.60 4.23 15.66
C ALA A 125 9.69 3.13 15.73
N LEU A 126 9.85 2.37 14.64
CA LEU A 126 10.92 1.41 14.43
C LEU A 126 12.22 2.05 13.92
N GLU A 127 12.24 3.38 13.71
CA GLU A 127 13.42 4.13 13.24
C GLU A 127 13.96 3.63 11.88
N ILE A 128 13.07 3.21 10.98
CA ILE A 128 13.44 2.79 9.63
C ILE A 128 13.84 4.02 8.78
N ASP A 129 15.04 4.02 8.20
CA ASP A 129 15.45 5.06 7.24
C ASP A 129 14.70 4.83 5.91
N PRO A 130 13.87 5.78 5.43
CA PRO A 130 13.19 5.63 4.14
C PRO A 130 14.12 5.62 2.93
N GLY A 131 15.42 5.92 3.09
CA GLY A 131 16.40 5.99 2.01
C GLY A 131 16.23 7.20 1.09
N ARG A 132 15.10 7.92 1.18
CA ARG A 132 14.77 9.12 0.42
C ARG A 132 14.44 10.32 1.31
N VAL A 133 14.73 11.51 0.81
CA VAL A 133 14.43 12.79 1.46
C VAL A 133 12.92 13.02 1.48
N TRP A 134 12.40 13.47 2.63
CA TRP A 134 11.02 13.94 2.75
C TRP A 134 10.92 15.46 2.56
N LYS A 135 11.62 16.23 3.39
CA LYS A 135 11.59 17.70 3.37
C LYS A 135 12.95 18.29 3.74
N GLY A 136 13.46 19.18 2.90
CA GLY A 136 14.77 19.82 3.13
C GLY A 136 15.89 18.76 3.21
N PRO A 137 16.76 18.76 4.24
CA PRO A 137 17.79 17.74 4.41
C PRO A 137 17.27 16.47 5.12
N TRP A 138 16.00 16.41 5.51
CA TRP A 138 15.48 15.39 6.42
C TRP A 138 14.91 14.19 5.67
N LYS A 139 15.32 12.99 6.10
CA LYS A 139 14.69 11.72 5.74
C LYS A 139 13.73 11.33 6.85
N TRP A 140 12.48 11.10 6.51
CA TRP A 140 11.44 10.72 7.46
C TRP A 140 10.27 10.10 6.71
N TYR A 141 9.62 9.07 7.23
CA TYR A 141 8.47 8.54 6.53
C TYR A 141 7.28 9.50 6.60
N HIS A 142 6.62 9.65 5.45
CA HIS A 142 5.39 10.40 5.26
C HIS A 142 4.38 9.56 4.46
N GLU A 143 3.10 9.92 4.52
CA GLU A 143 2.01 9.15 3.87
C GLU A 143 2.21 9.09 2.35
N ASP A 144 2.65 10.18 1.73
CA ASP A 144 2.94 10.25 0.28
C ASP A 144 4.16 9.41 -0.16
N MET A 145 4.88 8.81 0.79
CA MET A 145 6.03 7.93 0.53
C MET A 145 5.63 6.45 0.59
N LEU A 146 4.34 6.12 0.56
CA LEU A 146 3.85 4.74 0.62
C LEU A 146 3.10 4.40 -0.68
N ASP A 147 3.87 4.32 -1.77
CA ASP A 147 3.43 4.28 -3.17
C ASP A 147 3.78 2.97 -3.92
N CYS A 148 4.49 2.04 -3.27
CA CYS A 148 5.07 0.86 -3.93
C CYS A 148 4.05 -0.23 -4.33
N CYS A 149 2.88 -0.29 -3.68
CA CYS A 149 1.88 -1.35 -3.87
C CYS A 149 0.53 -0.81 -4.36
N ILE A 150 0.25 0.47 -4.11
CA ILE A 150 -0.96 1.14 -4.54
C ILE A 150 -0.64 2.63 -4.76
N PRO A 151 -1.04 3.23 -5.91
CA PRO A 151 -0.86 4.65 -6.13
C PRO A 151 -1.59 5.47 -5.07
N THR A 152 -0.92 6.49 -4.51
CA THR A 152 -1.49 7.31 -3.42
C THR A 152 -2.78 8.03 -3.83
N GLN A 153 -2.93 8.36 -5.12
CA GLN A 153 -4.17 8.92 -5.68
C GLN A 153 -5.35 7.97 -5.49
N LEU A 154 -5.17 6.67 -5.73
CA LEU A 154 -6.21 5.67 -5.53
C LEU A 154 -6.49 5.48 -4.04
N VAL A 155 -5.44 5.45 -3.21
CA VAL A 155 -5.61 5.38 -1.74
C VAL A 155 -6.47 6.53 -1.22
N ARG A 156 -6.38 7.73 -1.82
CA ARG A 156 -7.16 8.90 -1.38
C ARG A 156 -8.65 8.68 -1.57
N GLU A 157 -9.04 7.92 -2.58
CA GLU A 157 -10.43 7.65 -2.93
C GLU A 157 -11.01 6.46 -2.15
N GLN A 158 -10.27 5.36 -2.05
CA GLN A 158 -10.80 4.09 -1.53
C GLN A 158 -10.11 3.54 -0.27
N GLY A 159 -9.00 4.13 0.16
CA GLY A 159 -8.17 3.60 1.23
C GLY A 159 -7.30 2.44 0.77
N ILE A 160 -6.88 1.59 1.70
CA ILE A 160 -6.12 0.37 1.41
C ILE A 160 -6.77 -0.87 2.03
N THR A 161 -6.54 -2.03 1.41
CA THR A 161 -6.96 -3.34 1.90
C THR A 161 -5.95 -3.93 2.89
N PHE A 162 -6.33 -5.02 3.56
CA PHE A 162 -5.46 -5.74 4.51
C PHE A 162 -4.16 -6.24 3.87
N ASP A 163 -4.26 -6.73 2.63
CA ASP A 163 -3.11 -7.27 1.90
C ASP A 163 -2.22 -6.14 1.36
N GLU A 164 -2.81 -5.01 0.96
CA GLU A 164 -2.07 -3.81 0.57
C GLU A 164 -1.30 -3.21 1.75
N PHE A 165 -1.88 -3.20 2.96
CA PHE A 165 -1.13 -2.79 4.15
C PHE A 165 0.12 -3.66 4.32
N SER A 166 -0.02 -4.98 4.22
CA SER A 166 1.10 -5.91 4.35
C SER A 166 2.16 -5.63 3.28
N CYS A 167 1.73 -5.52 2.02
CA CYS A 167 2.62 -5.21 0.89
C CYS A 167 3.39 -3.90 1.08
N LEU A 168 2.71 -2.83 1.50
CA LEU A 168 3.32 -1.54 1.78
C LEU A 168 4.33 -1.62 2.93
N ALA A 169 4.04 -2.40 3.97
CA ALA A 169 4.98 -2.61 5.05
C ALA A 169 6.23 -3.37 4.56
N ASP A 170 6.05 -4.44 3.78
CA ASP A 170 7.18 -5.24 3.28
C ASP A 170 8.08 -4.47 2.32
N CYS A 171 7.50 -3.65 1.45
CA CYS A 171 8.28 -2.86 0.51
C CYS A 171 9.01 -1.69 1.20
N ASN A 172 8.67 -1.37 2.45
CA ASN A 172 9.28 -0.33 3.27
C ASN A 172 10.06 -0.95 4.44
N TYR A 173 10.78 -2.04 4.16
CA TYR A 173 11.79 -2.61 5.07
C TYR A 173 11.25 -3.17 6.38
N LEU A 174 9.98 -3.58 6.42
CA LEU A 174 9.42 -4.37 7.51
C LEU A 174 9.23 -5.81 7.07
N ASP A 175 9.31 -6.74 8.02
CA ASP A 175 8.74 -8.07 7.85
C ASP A 175 7.33 -8.08 8.49
N THR A 176 6.42 -8.84 7.87
CA THR A 176 5.02 -8.91 8.28
C THR A 176 4.57 -10.34 8.56
N GLN A 177 3.74 -10.52 9.58
CA GLN A 177 2.96 -11.73 9.82
C GLN A 177 1.47 -11.39 9.88
N PRO A 178 0.76 -11.44 8.74
CA PRO A 178 -0.67 -11.17 8.68
C PRO A 178 -1.48 -12.36 9.19
N PHE A 179 -2.54 -12.09 9.94
CA PHE A 179 -3.52 -13.06 10.41
C PHE A 179 -4.93 -12.52 10.19
N ARG A 180 -5.72 -13.20 9.34
CA ARG A 180 -7.13 -12.87 9.15
C ARG A 180 -7.97 -13.55 10.21
N VAL A 181 -8.87 -12.80 10.83
CA VAL A 181 -9.73 -13.31 11.89
C VAL A 181 -11.04 -13.74 11.27
N ASP A 182 -11.34 -15.03 11.34
CA ASP A 182 -12.57 -15.64 10.86
C ASP A 182 -13.35 -16.31 12.01
N GLN A 183 -14.39 -17.07 11.68
CA GLN A 183 -15.22 -17.75 12.68
C GLN A 183 -14.52 -18.92 13.40
N SER A 184 -13.44 -19.44 12.83
CA SER A 184 -12.63 -20.51 13.44
C SER A 184 -11.46 -19.98 14.27
N SER A 185 -11.20 -18.68 14.19
CA SER A 185 -10.10 -18.01 14.89
C SER A 185 -10.34 -17.95 16.39
N ASN A 186 -9.27 -18.17 17.15
CA ASN A 186 -9.30 -18.21 18.61
C ASN A 186 -8.94 -16.84 19.21
N GLU A 187 -9.83 -16.27 20.03
CA GLU A 187 -9.62 -15.00 20.71
C GLU A 187 -8.46 -15.06 21.73
N ASP A 188 -8.26 -16.21 22.39
CA ASP A 188 -7.20 -16.35 23.40
C ASP A 188 -5.80 -16.30 22.78
N ASP A 189 -5.63 -16.78 21.54
CA ASP A 189 -4.36 -16.67 20.82
C ASP A 189 -4.04 -15.20 20.51
N PHE A 190 -5.05 -14.43 20.07
CA PHE A 190 -4.91 -12.99 19.86
C PHE A 190 -4.59 -12.25 21.16
N ARG A 191 -5.27 -12.59 22.26
CA ARG A 191 -5.03 -12.05 23.59
C ARG A 191 -3.61 -12.30 24.09
N ASN A 192 -3.10 -13.51 23.90
CA ASN A 192 -1.73 -13.86 24.27
C ASN A 192 -0.71 -13.08 23.42
N LEU A 193 -0.97 -12.91 22.12
CA LEU A 193 -0.14 -12.09 21.25
C LEU A 193 -0.14 -10.61 21.67
N VAL A 194 -1.30 -10.04 21.99
CA VAL A 194 -1.41 -8.66 22.50
C VAL A 194 -0.59 -8.47 23.77
N LYS A 195 -0.67 -9.41 24.72
CA LYS A 195 0.14 -9.41 25.94
C LYS A 195 1.63 -9.40 25.62
N GLU A 196 2.07 -10.25 24.70
CA GLU A 196 3.48 -10.34 24.31
C GLU A 196 3.99 -9.06 23.63
N ILE A 197 3.25 -8.54 22.65
CA ILE A 197 3.70 -7.39 21.84
C ILE A 197 3.72 -6.09 22.67
N THR A 198 2.78 -5.92 23.60
CA THR A 198 2.70 -4.71 24.42
C THR A 198 3.84 -4.55 25.43
N LEU A 199 4.62 -5.62 25.66
CA LEU A 199 5.85 -5.62 26.46
C LEU A 199 7.10 -5.25 25.63
N LYS A 200 6.97 -5.09 24.31
CA LYS A 200 8.08 -4.88 23.38
C LYS A 200 8.07 -3.46 22.77
N GLU A 201 9.22 -3.05 22.25
CA GLU A 201 9.39 -1.77 21.55
C GLU A 201 9.91 -1.91 20.10
N ASP A 202 10.31 -3.12 19.70
CA ASP A 202 10.93 -3.44 18.41
C ASP A 202 9.97 -4.17 17.46
N THR A 203 8.72 -4.38 17.88
CA THR A 203 7.65 -4.97 17.10
C THR A 203 6.32 -4.36 17.50
N PHE A 204 5.40 -4.23 16.54
CA PHE A 204 4.09 -3.65 16.75
C PHE A 204 2.99 -4.54 16.18
N LEU A 205 1.77 -4.34 16.68
CA LEU A 205 0.58 -5.06 16.24
C LEU A 205 -0.40 -4.06 15.63
N ILE A 206 -0.78 -4.28 14.38
CA ILE A 206 -1.69 -3.43 13.64
C ILE A 206 -2.99 -4.17 13.41
N CYS A 207 -4.12 -3.53 13.74
CA CYS A 207 -5.44 -4.11 13.54
C CYS A 207 -6.12 -3.43 12.36
N SER A 208 -6.65 -4.24 11.43
CA SER A 208 -7.68 -3.86 10.48
C SER A 208 -9.02 -4.31 11.03
N TYR A 209 -9.93 -3.38 11.27
CA TYR A 209 -11.19 -3.70 11.95
C TYR A 209 -12.38 -2.89 11.43
N SER A 210 -13.59 -3.38 11.69
CA SER A 210 -14.83 -2.67 11.35
C SER A 210 -15.28 -1.74 12.48
N ARG A 211 -15.25 -0.43 12.23
CA ARG A 211 -15.84 0.59 13.10
C ARG A 211 -17.32 0.36 13.37
N ARG A 212 -18.07 -0.26 12.44
CA ARG A 212 -19.50 -0.52 12.63
C ARG A 212 -19.76 -1.44 13.81
N VAL A 213 -18.92 -2.46 13.99
CA VAL A 213 -19.04 -3.41 15.12
C VAL A 213 -18.80 -2.69 16.45
N LEU A 214 -17.93 -1.68 16.48
CA LEU A 214 -17.70 -0.84 17.66
C LEU A 214 -18.80 0.22 17.87
N GLY A 215 -19.74 0.39 16.94
CA GLY A 215 -20.74 1.47 16.95
C GLY A 215 -20.19 2.83 16.51
N GLN A 216 -19.01 2.86 15.88
CA GLN A 216 -18.38 4.08 15.37
C GLN A 216 -18.81 4.40 13.94
N THR A 217 -18.69 5.67 13.53
CA THR A 217 -19.05 6.14 12.19
C THR A 217 -17.98 5.82 11.15
N GLY A 218 -18.35 5.03 10.15
CA GLY A 218 -17.47 4.52 9.09
C GLY A 218 -17.56 3.01 9.03
N ASP A 219 -16.62 2.36 8.34
CA ASP A 219 -16.47 0.90 8.37
C ASP A 219 -15.01 0.50 8.59
N GLY A 220 -14.27 0.12 7.53
CA GLY A 220 -12.88 -0.30 7.66
C GLY A 220 -11.97 0.77 8.27
N HIS A 221 -11.08 0.36 9.18
CA HIS A 221 -10.07 1.23 9.76
C HIS A 221 -8.81 0.43 10.13
N PHE A 222 -7.65 1.09 10.06
CA PHE A 222 -6.39 0.58 10.55
C PHE A 222 -5.92 1.44 11.72
N ALA A 223 -5.42 0.80 12.78
CA ALA A 223 -4.75 1.47 13.88
C ALA A 223 -3.82 0.49 14.63
N PRO A 224 -2.78 0.99 15.32
CA PRO A 224 -1.93 0.14 16.15
C PRO A 224 -2.56 -0.14 17.52
N VAL A 225 -2.37 -1.35 18.02
CA VAL A 225 -2.52 -1.67 19.45
C VAL A 225 -1.32 -1.06 20.17
N SER A 226 -1.59 -0.09 21.03
CA SER A 226 -0.56 0.76 21.63
C SER A 226 -0.45 0.61 23.14
N GLY A 227 -1.09 -0.43 23.68
CA GLY A 227 -1.15 -0.70 25.11
C GLY A 227 -2.21 -1.74 25.44
N TYR A 228 -2.04 -2.43 26.56
CA TYR A 228 -2.98 -3.42 27.06
C TYR A 228 -3.16 -3.31 28.57
N HIS A 229 -4.39 -3.46 29.04
CA HIS A 229 -4.70 -3.57 30.46
C HIS A 229 -5.14 -5.00 30.77
N PRO A 230 -4.33 -5.82 31.47
CA PRO A 230 -4.64 -7.23 31.70
C PRO A 230 -5.90 -7.48 32.54
N ASP A 231 -6.12 -6.73 33.63
CA ASP A 231 -7.25 -7.06 34.54
C ASP A 231 -8.62 -6.64 33.99
N LYS A 232 -8.69 -5.51 33.26
CA LYS A 232 -9.92 -5.01 32.62
C LYS A 232 -10.11 -5.53 31.21
N ASP A 233 -9.10 -6.21 30.68
CA ASP A 233 -9.05 -6.72 29.32
C ASP A 233 -9.31 -5.68 28.22
N LEU A 234 -8.59 -4.55 28.31
CA LEU A 234 -8.73 -3.42 27.40
C LEU A 234 -7.48 -3.22 26.56
N VAL A 235 -7.64 -2.86 25.30
CA VAL A 235 -6.54 -2.45 24.41
C VAL A 235 -6.65 -0.97 24.07
N LEU A 236 -5.51 -0.29 24.03
CA LEU A 236 -5.43 1.12 23.65
C LEU A 236 -5.25 1.24 22.13
N ILE A 237 -6.17 1.97 21.49
CA ILE A 237 -6.11 2.30 20.07
C ILE A 237 -5.66 3.74 19.88
N LEU A 238 -4.55 3.95 19.17
CA LEU A 238 -4.12 5.26 18.68
C LEU A 238 -4.76 5.52 17.31
N ASP A 239 -6.01 6.00 17.33
CA ASP A 239 -6.81 6.28 16.15
C ASP A 239 -6.23 7.45 15.33
N THR A 240 -5.79 7.18 14.09
CA THR A 240 -5.19 8.19 13.20
C THR A 240 -6.20 9.20 12.67
N ALA A 241 -7.50 8.88 12.71
CA ALA A 241 -8.59 9.81 12.37
C ALA A 241 -8.86 10.76 13.54
N ARG A 242 -7.84 11.47 14.01
CA ARG A 242 -7.86 12.33 15.21
C ARG A 242 -8.85 13.49 15.13
N PHE A 243 -9.26 13.87 13.92
CA PHE A 243 -10.33 14.82 13.65
C PHE A 243 -11.73 14.25 13.93
N LYS A 244 -11.87 12.91 13.97
CA LYS A 244 -13.12 12.18 14.19
C LYS A 244 -13.21 11.64 15.63
N TYR A 245 -12.21 10.85 16.07
CA TYR A 245 -12.19 10.21 17.38
C TYR A 245 -10.84 10.41 18.08
N PRO A 246 -10.81 10.57 19.42
CA PRO A 246 -9.55 10.57 20.16
C PRO A 246 -9.00 9.12 20.30
N PRO A 247 -7.76 8.94 20.77
CA PRO A 247 -7.33 7.67 21.31
C PRO A 247 -8.32 7.16 22.35
N HIS A 248 -8.52 5.85 22.39
CA HIS A 248 -9.52 5.24 23.24
C HIS A 248 -9.17 3.79 23.58
N TRP A 249 -9.63 3.38 24.75
CA TRP A 249 -9.59 2.00 25.20
C TRP A 249 -10.83 1.26 24.72
N ILE A 250 -10.65 0.02 24.27
CA ILE A 250 -11.74 -0.87 23.84
C ILE A 250 -11.56 -2.26 24.47
N PRO A 251 -12.65 -2.97 24.78
CA PRO A 251 -12.58 -4.38 25.16
C PRO A 251 -11.87 -5.20 24.07
N LEU A 252 -10.92 -6.03 24.47
CA LEU A 252 -10.14 -6.84 23.52
C LEU A 252 -11.06 -7.76 22.70
N SER A 253 -12.05 -8.39 23.35
CA SER A 253 -13.05 -9.22 22.67
C SER A 253 -13.85 -8.45 21.63
N LEU A 254 -14.22 -7.19 21.90
CA LEU A 254 -14.92 -6.35 20.93
C LEU A 254 -14.02 -6.00 19.73
N LEU A 255 -12.73 -5.72 19.97
CA LEU A 255 -11.77 -5.54 18.87
C LEU A 255 -11.66 -6.82 18.05
N PHE A 256 -11.53 -7.98 18.70
CA PHE A 256 -11.43 -9.27 18.02
C PHE A 256 -12.64 -9.57 17.14
N GLU A 257 -13.85 -9.41 17.68
CA GLU A 257 -15.10 -9.56 16.91
C GLU A 257 -15.17 -8.59 15.72
N SER A 258 -14.69 -7.35 15.88
CA SER A 258 -14.69 -6.37 14.79
C SER A 258 -13.76 -6.70 13.63
N MET A 259 -12.76 -7.57 13.85
CA MET A 259 -11.86 -8.07 12.80
C MET A 259 -12.51 -9.19 11.96
N LYS A 260 -13.53 -9.88 12.47
CA LYS A 260 -14.28 -10.91 11.72
C LYS A 260 -15.13 -10.36 10.57
N ALA A 261 -15.45 -9.08 10.62
CA ALA A 261 -16.26 -8.44 9.59
C ALA A 261 -15.54 -8.47 8.23
N LEU A 262 -16.26 -8.81 7.17
CA LEU A 262 -15.73 -8.82 5.80
C LEU A 262 -15.44 -7.41 5.31
N ASP A 263 -14.30 -7.24 4.65
CA ASP A 263 -14.02 -6.07 3.82
C ASP A 263 -14.80 -6.20 2.51
N GLN A 264 -15.60 -5.19 2.17
CA GLN A 264 -16.47 -5.22 0.99
C GLN A 264 -15.68 -5.23 -0.33
N SER A 265 -14.48 -4.66 -0.34
CA SER A 265 -13.65 -4.58 -1.55
C SER A 265 -13.07 -5.94 -1.95
N THR A 266 -12.72 -6.77 -0.96
CA THR A 266 -12.06 -8.07 -1.16
C THR A 266 -12.96 -9.26 -0.90
N GLY A 267 -14.06 -9.08 -0.16
CA GLY A 267 -14.90 -10.17 0.33
C GLY A 267 -14.24 -11.03 1.41
N LEU A 268 -13.07 -10.63 1.92
CA LEU A 268 -12.29 -11.38 2.91
C LEU A 268 -12.44 -10.78 4.32
N PRO A 269 -12.31 -11.59 5.40
CA PRO A 269 -12.30 -11.08 6.77
C PRO A 269 -11.11 -10.15 7.01
N ARG A 270 -11.26 -9.17 7.91
CA ARG A 270 -10.14 -8.34 8.35
C ARG A 270 -9.26 -9.12 9.34
N GLY A 271 -8.44 -8.45 10.14
CA GLY A 271 -7.50 -9.14 11.01
C GLY A 271 -6.44 -8.26 11.63
N TYR A 272 -5.35 -8.88 12.07
CA TYR A 272 -4.20 -8.20 12.65
C TYR A 272 -2.90 -8.59 11.94
N ILE A 273 -1.93 -7.69 11.99
CA ILE A 273 -0.64 -7.84 11.33
C ILE A 273 0.44 -7.52 12.36
N GLN A 274 1.27 -8.51 12.68
CA GLN A 274 2.50 -8.25 13.42
C GLN A 274 3.55 -7.70 12.46
N VAL A 275 4.25 -6.65 12.88
CA VAL A 275 5.27 -5.97 12.08
C VAL A 275 6.54 -5.76 12.90
N TRP A 276 7.70 -5.93 12.27
CA TRP A 276 9.02 -5.69 12.85
C TRP A 276 10.02 -5.33 11.75
N PRO A 277 11.19 -4.74 12.06
CA PRO A 277 12.19 -4.42 11.05
C PRO A 277 12.64 -5.67 10.27
N ALA A 278 12.67 -5.58 8.94
CA ALA A 278 13.20 -6.65 8.12
C ALA A 278 14.69 -6.89 8.47
N LYS A 279 15.13 -8.15 8.52
CA LYS A 279 16.53 -8.47 8.79
C LYS A 279 17.45 -7.78 7.77
N GLN A 280 18.25 -6.82 8.26
CA GLN A 280 19.38 -6.18 7.56
C GLN A 280 19.09 -5.61 6.16
N SER A 281 17.97 -4.92 5.91
CA SER A 281 17.83 -4.26 4.60
C SER A 281 18.72 -3.01 4.52
N LYS A 282 19.92 -3.16 3.94
CA LYS A 282 20.72 -2.05 3.40
C LYS A 282 20.37 -1.74 1.94
N SER A 283 19.30 -2.35 1.42
CA SER A 283 18.88 -2.21 0.03
C SER A 283 18.61 -0.74 -0.30
N LEU A 284 19.28 -0.23 -1.33
CA LEU A 284 18.97 1.08 -1.90
C LEU A 284 17.69 1.04 -2.74
N LEU A 285 17.25 -0.16 -3.17
CA LEU A 285 16.18 -0.36 -4.16
C LEU A 285 16.42 0.50 -5.40
N LEU A 286 17.61 0.30 -5.99
CA LEU A 286 17.99 0.93 -7.25
C LEU A 286 16.96 0.61 -8.34
N PHE A 287 16.56 -0.65 -8.43
CA PHE A 287 15.48 -1.12 -9.29
C PHE A 287 14.19 -1.24 -8.46
N LYS A 288 13.06 -1.00 -9.11
CA LYS A 288 11.72 -1.11 -8.52
C LYS A 288 10.79 -1.79 -9.51
N ILE A 289 9.75 -2.44 -8.98
CA ILE A 289 8.62 -2.80 -9.82
C ILE A 289 7.94 -1.52 -10.29
N ALA A 290 7.69 -1.46 -11.59
CA ALA A 290 7.00 -0.32 -12.19
C ALA A 290 5.55 -0.25 -11.68
N GLU A 291 5.05 0.97 -11.48
CA GLU A 291 3.68 1.22 -10.98
C GLU A 291 2.62 0.52 -11.84
N GLN A 292 2.88 0.39 -13.14
CA GLN A 292 1.99 -0.24 -14.11
C GLN A 292 1.85 -1.77 -13.91
N LEU A 293 2.81 -2.44 -13.27
CA LEU A 293 2.73 -3.87 -12.94
C LEU A 293 2.05 -4.11 -11.57
N SER A 294 1.64 -3.05 -10.88
CA SER A 294 0.92 -3.16 -9.61
C SER A 294 -0.40 -3.90 -9.78
N VAL A 295 -0.82 -4.61 -8.73
CA VAL A 295 -2.11 -5.34 -8.66
C VAL A 295 -3.34 -4.46 -8.94
N ASN A 296 -3.17 -3.14 -8.84
CA ASN A 296 -4.23 -2.16 -9.02
C ASN A 296 -3.96 -1.19 -10.18
N ALA A 297 -3.13 -1.57 -11.15
CA ALA A 297 -3.00 -0.81 -12.39
C ALA A 297 -4.37 -0.60 -13.06
N ASP A 298 -4.52 0.48 -13.84
CA ASP A 298 -5.74 0.75 -14.62
C ASP A 298 -6.22 -0.55 -15.30
N PRO A 299 -7.53 -0.86 -15.37
CA PRO A 299 -8.01 -2.13 -15.91
C PRO A 299 -7.42 -2.50 -17.28
N GLU A 300 -7.16 -1.52 -18.15
CA GLU A 300 -6.50 -1.73 -19.44
C GLU A 300 -5.01 -2.07 -19.28
N VAL A 301 -4.31 -1.39 -18.38
CA VAL A 301 -2.90 -1.66 -18.03
C VAL A 301 -2.76 -3.00 -17.29
N SER A 302 -3.72 -3.33 -16.43
CA SER A 302 -3.82 -4.62 -15.73
C SER A 302 -4.04 -5.77 -16.70
N GLU A 303 -4.85 -5.59 -17.75
CA GLU A 303 -5.02 -6.60 -18.80
C GLU A 303 -3.71 -6.85 -19.55
N HIS A 304 -2.99 -5.79 -19.93
CA HIS A 304 -1.67 -5.91 -20.57
C HIS A 304 -0.66 -6.61 -19.65
N CYS A 305 -0.64 -6.27 -18.37
CA CYS A 305 0.24 -6.90 -17.39
C CYS A 305 -0.12 -8.36 -17.13
N GLN A 306 -1.40 -8.71 -17.03
CA GLN A 306 -1.85 -10.11 -16.93
C GLN A 306 -1.48 -10.91 -18.18
N ARG A 307 -1.63 -10.33 -19.37
CA ARG A 307 -1.21 -10.95 -20.63
C ARG A 307 0.30 -11.18 -20.66
N PHE A 308 1.08 -10.20 -20.23
CA PHE A 308 2.53 -10.35 -20.04
C PHE A 308 2.81 -11.49 -19.04
N LEU A 309 2.32 -11.42 -17.80
CA LEU A 309 2.59 -12.43 -16.77
C LEU A 309 2.18 -13.85 -17.19
N SER A 310 1.03 -14.01 -17.85
CA SER A 310 0.58 -15.31 -18.36
C SER A 310 1.49 -15.85 -19.46
N THR A 311 1.88 -15.01 -20.42
CA THR A 311 2.79 -15.40 -21.51
C THR A 311 4.17 -15.75 -20.97
N TRP A 312 4.63 -15.06 -19.92
CA TRP A 312 5.92 -15.33 -19.27
C TRP A 312 5.88 -16.68 -18.59
N THR A 313 4.82 -16.92 -17.85
CA THR A 313 4.59 -18.19 -17.15
C THR A 313 4.50 -19.35 -18.15
N GLN A 314 3.86 -19.14 -19.30
CA GLN A 314 3.79 -20.12 -20.38
C GLN A 314 5.18 -20.39 -20.98
N LEU A 315 5.96 -19.35 -21.25
CA LEU A 315 7.33 -19.47 -21.75
C LEU A 315 8.22 -20.21 -20.75
N LEU A 316 8.15 -19.87 -19.46
CA LEU A 316 8.88 -20.56 -18.40
C LEU A 316 8.48 -22.03 -18.29
N SER A 317 7.25 -22.38 -18.65
CA SER A 317 6.74 -23.76 -18.66
C SER A 317 7.10 -24.53 -19.94
N SER A 318 7.71 -23.87 -20.93
CA SER A 318 8.06 -24.53 -22.19
C SER A 318 9.16 -25.61 -22.00
N PRO A 319 9.04 -26.77 -22.67
CA PRO A 319 10.01 -27.84 -22.56
C PRO A 319 11.32 -27.45 -23.27
N VAL A 320 12.45 -27.90 -22.72
CA VAL A 320 13.79 -27.66 -23.28
C VAL A 320 14.40 -29.01 -23.69
N GLU A 321 14.77 -29.15 -24.97
CA GLU A 321 15.36 -30.39 -25.48
C GLU A 321 16.83 -30.53 -25.02
N LYS A 322 17.10 -31.54 -24.17
CA LYS A 322 18.45 -31.99 -23.73
C LYS A 322 19.41 -30.86 -23.34
N MET A 323 19.23 -30.28 -22.15
CA MET A 323 20.19 -29.31 -21.61
C MET A 323 20.43 -29.51 -20.12
N GLU A 324 21.63 -29.18 -19.67
CA GLU A 324 22.01 -29.23 -18.26
C GLU A 324 21.44 -28.03 -17.49
N ALA A 325 21.15 -28.23 -16.21
CA ALA A 325 20.69 -27.16 -15.34
C ALA A 325 21.76 -26.04 -15.25
N GLY A 326 21.37 -24.79 -15.52
CA GLY A 326 22.29 -23.65 -15.48
C GLY A 326 23.13 -23.42 -16.74
N ASP A 327 22.67 -23.88 -17.92
CA ASP A 327 23.29 -23.58 -19.21
C ASP A 327 22.98 -22.14 -19.67
N MET A 328 24.04 -21.38 -19.99
CA MET A 328 23.96 -20.01 -20.51
C MET A 328 23.42 -19.94 -21.95
N SER A 329 23.39 -21.06 -22.68
CA SER A 329 22.82 -21.15 -24.03
C SER A 329 21.35 -20.69 -24.07
N MET A 330 20.64 -20.79 -22.93
CA MET A 330 19.26 -20.36 -22.78
C MET A 330 19.05 -18.85 -22.75
N VAL A 331 20.10 -18.05 -22.50
CA VAL A 331 19.98 -16.60 -22.40
C VAL A 331 19.43 -16.02 -23.71
N ARG A 332 19.86 -16.54 -24.86
CA ARG A 332 19.35 -16.12 -26.17
C ARG A 332 17.86 -16.38 -26.32
N GLN A 333 17.41 -17.61 -26.08
CA GLN A 333 16.00 -17.97 -26.19
C GLN A 333 15.14 -17.17 -25.21
N THR A 334 15.66 -16.96 -24.00
CA THR A 334 15.00 -16.15 -22.97
C THR A 334 14.84 -14.70 -23.42
N LEU A 335 15.88 -14.09 -24.00
CA LEU A 335 15.83 -12.74 -24.55
C LEU A 335 14.82 -12.62 -25.70
N HIS A 336 14.82 -13.57 -26.64
CA HIS A 336 13.81 -13.57 -27.70
C HIS A 336 12.39 -13.72 -27.17
N GLY A 337 12.20 -14.57 -26.15
CA GLY A 337 10.92 -14.71 -25.48
C GLY A 337 10.49 -13.41 -24.77
N LEU A 338 11.41 -12.74 -24.08
CA LEU A 338 11.17 -11.44 -23.46
C LEU A 338 10.77 -10.39 -24.50
N VAL A 339 11.46 -10.32 -25.66
CA VAL A 339 11.11 -9.42 -26.76
C VAL A 339 9.68 -9.68 -27.24
N GLU A 340 9.34 -10.92 -27.56
CA GLU A 340 8.00 -11.26 -28.07
C GLU A 340 6.91 -10.88 -27.07
N MET A 341 7.18 -11.13 -25.81
CA MET A 341 6.29 -10.77 -24.72
C MET A 341 6.15 -9.28 -24.49
N SER A 342 7.23 -8.53 -24.68
CA SER A 342 7.22 -7.08 -24.58
C SER A 342 6.20 -6.47 -25.54
N ARG A 343 6.02 -7.09 -26.71
CA ARG A 343 5.03 -6.65 -27.71
C ARG A 343 3.59 -6.79 -27.22
N THR A 344 3.35 -7.59 -26.19
CA THR A 344 2.02 -7.75 -25.57
C THR A 344 1.68 -6.66 -24.55
N LEU A 345 2.68 -5.89 -24.11
CA LEU A 345 2.52 -4.73 -23.22
C LEU A 345 2.07 -3.51 -24.04
N GLY A 346 1.11 -2.73 -23.51
CA GLY A 346 0.66 -1.50 -24.14
C GLY A 346 1.76 -0.42 -24.16
N MET A 347 1.67 0.54 -25.09
CA MET A 347 2.60 1.68 -25.14
C MET A 347 2.67 2.37 -23.76
N LYS A 348 3.89 2.57 -23.22
CA LYS A 348 4.16 3.15 -21.88
C LYS A 348 3.86 2.25 -20.67
N THR A 349 3.75 0.93 -20.87
CA THR A 349 3.67 -0.03 -19.75
C THR A 349 5.05 -0.57 -19.43
N HIS A 350 5.52 -0.34 -18.20
CA HIS A 350 6.82 -0.79 -17.74
C HIS A 350 6.67 -1.96 -16.74
N VAL A 351 7.69 -2.81 -16.62
CA VAL A 351 7.75 -3.93 -15.65
C VAL A 351 8.68 -3.60 -14.50
N LEU A 352 9.86 -3.04 -14.80
CA LEU A 352 10.77 -2.48 -13.80
C LEU A 352 11.08 -1.02 -14.13
N SER A 353 11.32 -0.22 -13.10
CA SER A 353 11.79 1.15 -13.16
C SER A 353 12.97 1.36 -12.20
N THR A 354 13.50 2.57 -12.13
CA THR A 354 14.56 2.95 -11.17
C THR A 354 14.06 3.96 -10.15
N GLN A 355 14.72 4.05 -9.00
CA GLN A 355 14.38 5.05 -7.98
C GLN A 355 14.61 6.50 -8.51
N GLU A 356 13.62 7.39 -8.31
CA GLU A 356 13.60 8.75 -8.88
C GLU A 356 14.57 9.76 -8.22
N HIS A 357 15.06 9.49 -7.01
CA HIS A 357 15.89 10.44 -6.25
C HIS A 357 16.98 9.76 -5.42
N ILE A 358 18.13 9.48 -6.04
CA ILE A 358 19.35 9.09 -5.32
C ILE A 358 20.10 10.38 -4.93
N SER A 359 19.72 11.02 -3.82
CA SER A 359 20.42 12.20 -3.34
C SER A 359 21.75 11.80 -2.71
N CYS A 360 22.87 12.09 -3.37
CA CYS A 360 24.20 11.95 -2.77
C CYS A 360 24.52 13.16 -1.90
N SER A 361 24.70 12.96 -0.60
CA SER A 361 25.49 13.90 0.19
C SER A 361 26.93 13.87 -0.32
N SER A 362 27.69 14.96 -0.17
CA SER A 362 29.10 15.06 -0.57
C SER A 362 30.06 14.05 0.09
N ALA A 363 29.56 13.20 0.98
CA ALA A 363 30.22 11.97 1.38
C ALA A 363 29.89 10.86 0.37
N CYS A 364 30.92 10.31 -0.27
CA CYS A 364 30.97 9.31 -1.34
C CYS A 364 30.18 7.99 -1.14
N SER A 365 29.20 7.89 -0.23
CA SER A 365 28.61 6.62 0.20
C SER A 365 27.60 6.03 -0.77
N VAL A 366 26.56 6.77 -1.21
CA VAL A 366 25.46 6.18 -1.99
C VAL A 366 25.85 5.89 -3.43
N LYS A 367 26.60 6.80 -4.08
CA LYS A 367 27.14 6.57 -5.43
C LYS A 367 28.07 5.35 -5.45
N CYS A 368 28.95 5.22 -4.45
CA CYS A 368 29.84 4.07 -4.32
C CYS A 368 29.06 2.76 -4.17
N VAL A 369 27.96 2.74 -3.41
CA VAL A 369 27.12 1.54 -3.25
C VAL A 369 26.39 1.18 -4.55
N VAL A 370 25.87 2.15 -5.30
CA VAL A 370 25.26 1.89 -6.62
C VAL A 370 26.30 1.39 -7.62
N GLU A 371 27.48 2.02 -7.67
CA GLU A 371 28.59 1.57 -8.52
C GLU A 371 29.07 0.17 -8.13
N GLU A 372 29.15 -0.14 -6.84
CA GLU A 372 29.50 -1.47 -6.32
C GLU A 372 28.45 -2.52 -6.72
N LEU A 373 27.16 -2.20 -6.55
CA LEU A 373 26.05 -3.09 -6.96
C LEU A 373 26.08 -3.35 -8.47
N LEU A 374 26.22 -2.29 -9.28
CA LEU A 374 26.26 -2.43 -10.75
C LEU A 374 27.52 -3.14 -11.21
N ALA A 375 28.68 -2.88 -10.61
CA ALA A 375 29.92 -3.58 -10.91
C ALA A 375 29.84 -5.06 -10.56
N GLU A 376 29.31 -5.41 -9.39
CA GLU A 376 29.11 -6.80 -9.01
C GLU A 376 28.12 -7.51 -9.94
N LEU A 377 27.01 -6.85 -10.28
CA LEU A 377 26.05 -7.38 -11.26
C LEU A 377 26.73 -7.60 -12.62
N ALA A 378 27.56 -6.67 -13.07
CA ALA A 378 28.30 -6.73 -14.33
C ALA A 378 29.36 -7.85 -14.37
N GLU A 379 29.90 -8.25 -13.22
CA GLU A 379 30.87 -9.34 -13.12
C GLU A 379 30.25 -10.74 -13.24
N THR A 380 28.94 -10.87 -13.04
CA THR A 380 28.24 -12.15 -13.19
C THR A 380 28.36 -12.69 -14.61
N ALA A 381 28.48 -14.01 -14.74
CA ALA A 381 28.50 -14.65 -16.05
C ALA A 381 27.15 -14.47 -16.76
N LEU A 382 26.05 -14.38 -16.00
CA LEU A 382 24.72 -14.08 -16.54
C LEU A 382 24.71 -12.71 -17.22
N PHE A 383 25.18 -11.65 -16.56
CA PHE A 383 25.23 -10.31 -17.15
C PHE A 383 26.10 -10.26 -18.41
N LYS A 384 27.27 -10.90 -18.37
CA LYS A 384 28.18 -10.97 -19.52
C LYS A 384 27.50 -11.67 -20.71
N SER A 385 26.80 -12.77 -20.45
CA SER A 385 26.04 -13.50 -21.48
C SER A 385 24.87 -12.68 -22.03
N VAL A 386 24.08 -12.05 -21.14
CA VAL A 386 22.98 -11.15 -21.52
C VAL A 386 23.51 -10.02 -22.40
N SER A 387 24.61 -9.37 -22.01
CA SER A 387 25.19 -8.26 -22.76
C SER A 387 25.62 -8.65 -24.17
N VAL A 388 26.24 -9.83 -24.32
CA VAL A 388 26.63 -10.36 -25.64
C VAL A 388 25.41 -10.61 -26.53
N GLU A 389 24.32 -11.11 -25.98
CA GLU A 389 23.11 -11.43 -26.74
C GLU A 389 22.25 -10.19 -27.03
N VAL A 390 22.18 -9.22 -26.11
CA VAL A 390 21.53 -7.92 -26.31
C VAL A 390 22.17 -7.18 -27.48
N LEU A 391 23.50 -7.19 -27.61
CA LEU A 391 24.21 -6.57 -28.74
C LEU A 391 23.89 -7.19 -30.11
N LYS A 392 23.30 -8.40 -30.14
CA LYS A 392 22.91 -9.09 -31.37
C LYS A 392 21.47 -8.82 -31.78
N LEU A 393 20.69 -8.13 -30.94
CA LEU A 393 19.28 -7.84 -31.22
C LEU A 393 19.11 -6.76 -32.29
N PRO A 394 18.09 -6.87 -33.15
CA PRO A 394 17.68 -5.79 -34.04
C PRO A 394 17.32 -4.51 -33.27
N PRO A 395 17.48 -3.31 -33.88
CA PRO A 395 17.11 -2.04 -33.24
C PRO A 395 15.65 -1.98 -32.74
N ASP A 396 14.71 -2.57 -33.48
CA ASP A 396 13.30 -2.60 -33.08
C ASP A 396 13.06 -3.46 -31.83
N ASP A 397 13.81 -4.55 -31.69
CA ASP A 397 13.74 -5.45 -30.54
C ASP A 397 14.39 -4.81 -29.30
N LEU A 398 15.46 -4.05 -29.51
CA LEU A 398 16.09 -3.23 -28.46
C LEU A 398 15.12 -2.18 -27.92
N ASN A 399 14.51 -1.38 -28.80
CA ASN A 399 13.51 -0.38 -28.40
C ASN A 399 12.33 -1.02 -27.67
N THR A 400 11.90 -2.19 -28.14
CA THR A 400 10.81 -2.96 -27.52
C THR A 400 11.15 -3.38 -26.09
N LEU A 401 12.38 -3.85 -25.83
CA LEU A 401 12.84 -4.20 -24.49
C LEU A 401 13.10 -2.96 -23.62
N GLU A 402 13.65 -1.89 -24.18
CA GLU A 402 13.85 -0.62 -23.45
C GLU A 402 12.50 -0.02 -23.01
N ASN A 403 11.43 -0.21 -23.79
CA ASN A 403 10.08 0.18 -23.38
C ASN A 403 9.57 -0.60 -22.16
N ILE A 404 10.05 -1.82 -21.88
CA ILE A 404 9.72 -2.54 -20.64
C ILE A 404 10.37 -1.87 -19.42
N PHE A 405 11.57 -1.35 -19.60
CA PHE A 405 12.44 -0.92 -18.52
C PHE A 405 12.55 0.60 -18.55
N ALA A 406 11.75 1.28 -17.72
CA ALA A 406 11.72 2.74 -17.71
C ALA A 406 13.10 3.33 -17.35
N ARG A 407 13.86 3.76 -18.36
CA ARG A 407 15.05 4.60 -18.20
C ARG A 407 14.58 6.04 -18.29
N ARG A 408 14.37 6.73 -17.17
CA ARG A 408 13.92 8.13 -17.23
C ARG A 408 15.07 9.04 -17.67
N GLY A 409 15.10 9.34 -18.97
CA GLY A 409 15.80 10.47 -19.59
C GLY A 409 14.93 11.23 -20.61
N GLU A 410 13.76 10.70 -20.99
CA GLU A 410 12.89 11.26 -22.02
C GLU A 410 11.42 11.34 -21.55
N ALA A 411 11.16 12.10 -20.49
CA ALA A 411 9.82 12.61 -20.21
C ALA A 411 9.89 13.85 -19.30
N GLU A 412 9.49 14.97 -19.90
CA GLU A 412 9.29 16.33 -19.36
C GLU A 412 10.54 17.22 -19.28
N GLU A 413 10.66 18.12 -20.27
CA GLU A 413 11.23 19.45 -20.06
C GLU A 413 10.47 20.12 -18.90
N VAL A 414 11.00 19.98 -17.69
CA VAL A 414 10.62 20.85 -16.57
C VAL A 414 11.01 22.26 -16.99
N LYS A 415 10.02 23.06 -17.36
CA LYS A 415 10.17 24.51 -17.50
C LYS A 415 10.76 25.05 -16.20
N GLY A 416 12.04 25.41 -16.24
CA GLY A 416 12.81 25.85 -15.08
C GLY A 416 12.19 27.06 -14.41
N GLY A 417 11.71 26.87 -13.17
CA GLY A 417 11.60 27.94 -12.19
C GLY A 417 12.96 28.18 -11.51
N PRO A 418 13.33 29.41 -11.15
CA PRO A 418 14.64 29.71 -10.57
C PRO A 418 14.67 29.26 -9.11
N GLY A 419 15.04 28.00 -8.90
CA GLY A 419 15.18 27.38 -7.58
C GLY A 419 15.57 25.90 -7.65
N GLY A 420 16.24 25.47 -8.72
CA GLY A 420 16.55 24.07 -8.97
C GLY A 420 17.46 23.47 -7.90
N THR A 421 16.92 22.56 -7.10
CA THR A 421 17.71 21.57 -6.37
C THR A 421 18.43 20.70 -7.41
N SER A 422 19.75 20.84 -7.52
CA SER A 422 20.54 20.03 -8.44
C SER A 422 20.41 18.55 -8.07
N VAL A 423 19.85 17.74 -8.98
CA VAL A 423 19.99 16.27 -8.94
C VAL A 423 21.49 15.99 -9.05
N CYS A 424 22.12 15.66 -7.93
CA CYS A 424 23.60 15.64 -7.85
C CYS A 424 24.23 14.43 -8.55
N CYS A 425 23.44 13.41 -8.90
CA CYS A 425 23.89 12.22 -9.61
C CYS A 425 22.79 11.73 -10.55
N ASP A 426 22.78 12.23 -11.79
CA ASP A 426 22.07 11.54 -12.87
C ASP A 426 22.86 10.26 -13.19
N MET A 427 22.41 9.13 -12.65
CA MET A 427 23.02 7.80 -12.87
C MET A 427 22.42 7.09 -14.09
N THR A 428 21.43 7.70 -14.75
CA THR A 428 20.85 7.24 -16.02
C THR A 428 21.91 6.84 -17.06
N PRO A 429 23.07 7.51 -17.22
CA PRO A 429 24.12 7.06 -18.15
C PRO A 429 24.83 5.75 -17.77
N THR A 430 24.78 5.30 -16.51
CA THR A 430 25.44 4.05 -16.07
C THR A 430 24.59 2.79 -16.22
N LEU A 431 23.27 2.94 -16.17
CA LEU A 431 22.34 1.84 -16.37
C LEU A 431 22.17 1.52 -17.86
N CYS A 432 22.05 0.24 -18.17
CA CYS A 432 21.84 -0.25 -19.53
C CYS A 432 20.85 -1.40 -19.52
N LEU A 433 20.31 -1.76 -20.69
CA LEU A 433 19.33 -2.82 -20.83
C LEU A 433 19.79 -4.15 -20.22
N SER A 434 21.08 -4.49 -20.33
CA SER A 434 21.64 -5.70 -19.71
C SER A 434 21.49 -5.72 -18.20
N HIS A 435 21.59 -4.57 -17.51
CA HIS A 435 21.38 -4.50 -16.06
C HIS A 435 19.94 -4.87 -15.71
N PHE A 436 18.98 -4.30 -16.42
CA PHE A 436 17.55 -4.55 -16.22
C PHE A 436 17.15 -6.00 -16.51
N VAL A 437 17.62 -6.57 -17.62
CA VAL A 437 17.35 -7.97 -17.95
C VAL A 437 17.98 -8.90 -16.91
N THR A 438 19.22 -8.64 -16.50
CA THR A 438 19.91 -9.50 -15.52
C THR A 438 19.22 -9.45 -14.17
N ILE A 439 18.88 -8.25 -13.66
CA ILE A 439 18.20 -8.13 -12.37
C ILE A 439 16.79 -8.73 -12.43
N PHE A 440 16.08 -8.59 -13.55
CA PHE A 440 14.78 -9.23 -13.77
C PHE A 440 14.89 -10.76 -13.64
N LEU A 441 15.89 -11.38 -14.27
CA LEU A 441 16.14 -12.82 -14.19
C LEU A 441 16.57 -13.27 -12.78
N PHE A 442 17.37 -12.47 -12.07
CA PHE A 442 17.74 -12.80 -10.68
C PHE A 442 16.56 -12.72 -9.71
N THR A 443 15.67 -11.77 -9.91
CA THR A 443 14.58 -11.49 -8.98
C THR A 443 13.33 -12.31 -9.26
N TRP A 444 13.19 -12.87 -10.47
CA TRP A 444 11.96 -13.55 -10.87
C TRP A 444 11.60 -14.76 -9.96
N PRO A 445 10.35 -14.87 -9.48
CA PRO A 445 9.90 -16.01 -8.67
C PRO A 445 9.59 -17.24 -9.55
N TYR A 446 10.62 -18.02 -9.90
CA TYR A 446 10.49 -19.23 -10.72
C TYR A 446 9.64 -20.38 -10.11
N SER A 447 9.10 -20.23 -8.90
CA SER A 447 8.32 -21.27 -8.21
C SER A 447 7.08 -21.74 -8.98
N VAL A 448 6.59 -20.96 -9.96
CA VAL A 448 5.44 -21.32 -10.80
C VAL A 448 5.80 -22.40 -11.84
N SER A 449 7.08 -22.55 -12.18
CA SER A 449 7.58 -23.45 -13.24
C SER A 449 8.50 -24.55 -12.71
N ALA A 450 8.30 -25.02 -11.46
CA ALA A 450 9.19 -25.97 -10.78
C ALA A 450 9.28 -27.39 -11.40
N LEU A 451 8.75 -27.57 -12.60
CA LEU A 451 8.80 -28.82 -13.35
C LEU A 451 10.18 -28.99 -14.00
N SER A 452 10.86 -30.09 -13.67
CA SER A 452 12.13 -30.47 -14.29
C SER A 452 11.99 -30.56 -15.82
N GLY A 453 12.96 -30.00 -16.55
CA GLY A 453 12.96 -30.01 -18.03
C GLY A 453 12.26 -28.81 -18.69
N THR A 454 11.87 -27.81 -17.90
CA THR A 454 11.32 -26.54 -18.43
C THR A 454 12.36 -25.43 -18.45
N LEU A 455 12.11 -24.38 -19.24
CA LEU A 455 12.96 -23.19 -19.28
C LEU A 455 13.09 -22.55 -17.89
N GLY A 456 11.99 -22.46 -17.14
CA GLY A 456 11.99 -21.86 -15.82
C GLY A 456 12.82 -22.65 -14.80
N PHE A 457 12.85 -23.97 -14.89
CA PHE A 457 13.77 -24.78 -14.08
C PHE A 457 15.25 -24.47 -14.39
N VAL A 458 15.60 -24.35 -15.68
CA VAL A 458 16.97 -24.03 -16.10
C VAL A 458 17.37 -22.63 -15.63
N LEU A 459 16.50 -21.64 -15.81
CA LEU A 459 16.74 -20.26 -15.38
C LEU A 459 16.80 -20.12 -13.85
N GLN A 460 15.98 -20.86 -13.11
CA GLN A 460 16.05 -20.92 -11.66
C GLN A 460 17.40 -21.45 -11.19
N ALA A 461 17.84 -22.58 -11.75
CA ALA A 461 19.14 -23.17 -11.42
C ALA A 461 20.30 -22.24 -11.78
N LEU A 462 20.21 -21.57 -12.94
CA LEU A 462 21.19 -20.57 -13.38
C LEU A 462 21.27 -19.40 -12.39
N SER A 463 20.11 -18.83 -12.05
CA SER A 463 19.96 -17.71 -11.12
C SER A 463 20.52 -18.07 -9.74
N GLN A 464 20.16 -19.23 -9.18
CA GLN A 464 20.68 -19.71 -7.90
C GLN A 464 22.20 -19.95 -7.92
N LYS A 465 22.71 -20.56 -8.99
CA LYS A 465 24.15 -20.81 -9.17
C LYS A 465 24.94 -19.51 -9.22
N GLU A 466 24.48 -18.52 -9.97
CA GLU A 466 25.16 -17.22 -10.06
C GLU A 466 25.02 -16.43 -8.75
N GLN A 467 23.85 -16.40 -8.13
CA GLN A 467 23.64 -15.75 -6.83
C GLN A 467 24.52 -16.36 -5.72
N SER A 468 24.77 -17.67 -5.75
CA SER A 468 25.66 -18.33 -4.77
C SER A 468 27.13 -17.89 -4.85
N ARG A 469 27.51 -17.22 -5.95
CA ARG A 469 28.87 -16.68 -6.18
C ARG A 469 28.99 -15.21 -5.82
N LEU A 470 27.87 -14.53 -5.56
CA LEU A 470 27.85 -13.14 -5.12
C LEU A 470 28.38 -13.05 -3.70
N SER A 471 29.03 -11.93 -3.40
CA SER A 471 29.66 -11.69 -2.09
C SER A 471 29.30 -10.33 -1.51
N GLY A 472 28.81 -9.40 -2.33
CA GLY A 472 28.34 -8.10 -1.92
C GLY A 472 26.96 -8.18 -1.29
N THR A 473 26.83 -7.52 -0.14
CA THR A 473 25.57 -7.51 0.62
C THR A 473 24.49 -6.71 -0.10
N PHE A 474 24.86 -5.66 -0.84
CA PHE A 474 23.88 -4.76 -1.46
C PHE A 474 23.13 -5.39 -2.63
N LEU A 475 23.83 -6.10 -3.53
CA LEU A 475 23.18 -6.78 -4.65
C LEU A 475 22.31 -7.94 -4.17
N LEU A 476 22.77 -8.70 -3.18
CA LEU A 476 21.97 -9.78 -2.57
C LEU A 476 20.70 -9.24 -1.88
N ASP A 477 20.81 -8.13 -1.15
CA ASP A 477 19.66 -7.48 -0.52
C ASP A 477 18.67 -6.91 -1.56
N GLU A 478 19.17 -6.29 -2.63
CA GLU A 478 18.39 -5.78 -3.76
C GLU A 478 17.60 -6.94 -4.42
N ILE A 479 18.30 -8.04 -4.73
CA ILE A 479 17.69 -9.23 -5.33
C ILE A 479 16.63 -9.82 -4.40
N ALA A 480 16.95 -9.99 -3.12
CA ALA A 480 16.04 -10.58 -2.15
C ALA A 480 14.78 -9.73 -1.95
N THR A 481 14.92 -8.40 -1.93
CA THR A 481 13.81 -7.46 -1.74
C THR A 481 12.89 -7.46 -2.96
N LEU A 482 13.46 -7.29 -4.16
CA LEU A 482 12.69 -7.31 -5.41
C LEU A 482 12.03 -8.66 -5.66
N SER A 483 12.72 -9.76 -5.38
CA SER A 483 12.16 -11.11 -5.54
C SER A 483 10.97 -11.34 -4.61
N ARG A 484 11.04 -10.85 -3.37
CA ARG A 484 9.92 -10.90 -2.43
C ARG A 484 8.71 -10.10 -2.94
N GLN A 485 8.94 -8.90 -3.47
CA GLN A 485 7.89 -8.06 -4.04
C GLN A 485 7.25 -8.72 -5.27
N LEU A 486 8.05 -9.21 -6.22
CA LEU A 486 7.57 -9.93 -7.41
C LEU A 486 6.81 -11.20 -7.05
N LYS A 487 7.29 -11.99 -6.08
CA LYS A 487 6.60 -13.20 -5.61
C LYS A 487 5.19 -12.88 -5.10
N LYS A 488 5.04 -11.81 -4.32
CA LYS A 488 3.71 -11.39 -3.85
C LYS A 488 2.82 -10.94 -5.01
N LEU A 489 3.32 -10.10 -5.91
CA LEU A 489 2.56 -9.61 -7.07
C LEU A 489 2.10 -10.73 -8.00
N THR A 490 2.99 -11.66 -8.35
CA THR A 490 2.64 -12.83 -9.18
C THR A 490 1.60 -13.72 -8.52
N GLY A 491 1.67 -13.89 -7.19
CA GLY A 491 0.64 -14.56 -6.39
C GLY A 491 -0.73 -13.91 -6.51
N PHE A 492 -0.83 -12.58 -6.39
CA PHE A 492 -2.11 -11.87 -6.57
C PHE A 492 -2.71 -12.06 -7.97
N HIS A 493 -1.89 -11.94 -9.02
CA HIS A 493 -2.37 -12.09 -10.41
C HIS A 493 -2.78 -13.52 -10.75
N SER A 494 -2.28 -14.53 -10.03
CA SER A 494 -2.68 -15.93 -10.23
C SER A 494 -4.11 -16.25 -9.79
N HIS A 495 -4.74 -15.36 -9.01
CA HIS A 495 -6.09 -15.55 -8.43
C HIS A 495 -7.19 -14.71 -9.08
N VAL A 496 -6.88 -13.90 -10.10
CA VAL A 496 -7.90 -13.13 -10.85
C VAL A 496 -8.34 -13.94 -12.08
N PRO A 497 -9.55 -14.52 -12.11
CA PRO A 497 -10.03 -15.19 -13.30
C PRO A 497 -10.20 -14.16 -14.43
N PRO A 498 -9.81 -14.48 -15.68
CA PRO A 498 -10.03 -13.58 -16.79
C PRO A 498 -11.52 -13.30 -16.91
N LYS A 499 -11.92 -12.03 -16.81
CA LYS A 499 -13.30 -11.62 -17.10
C LYS A 499 -13.61 -12.08 -18.51
N SER A 500 -14.49 -13.08 -18.64
CA SER A 500 -15.01 -13.49 -19.94
C SER A 500 -15.64 -12.25 -20.58
N CYS A 501 -15.03 -11.73 -21.63
CA CYS A 501 -15.56 -10.59 -22.37
C CYS A 501 -16.97 -10.96 -22.84
N GLY A 502 -17.97 -10.31 -22.25
CA GLY A 502 -19.39 -10.53 -22.49
C GLY A 502 -19.83 -9.97 -23.84
N CYS A 503 -19.21 -10.40 -24.93
CA CYS A 503 -19.80 -10.23 -26.25
C CYS A 503 -20.86 -11.31 -26.45
N LYS A 504 -22.10 -11.02 -26.04
CA LYS A 504 -23.28 -11.70 -26.55
C LYS A 504 -23.29 -11.52 -28.07
N LYS A 505 -22.75 -12.49 -28.82
CA LYS A 505 -23.07 -12.63 -30.24
C LYS A 505 -24.58 -12.89 -30.31
N LYS A 506 -25.33 -11.89 -30.76
CA LYS A 506 -26.70 -12.09 -31.24
C LYS A 506 -26.65 -13.19 -32.32
N PRO A 507 -27.47 -14.23 -32.25
CA PRO A 507 -27.61 -15.14 -33.37
C PRO A 507 -28.19 -14.37 -34.55
N LEU A 508 -27.55 -14.49 -35.71
CA LEU A 508 -28.08 -14.04 -36.99
C LEU A 508 -29.37 -14.82 -37.26
N GLU A 509 -30.47 -14.09 -37.43
CA GLU A 509 -31.71 -14.60 -37.98
C GLU A 509 -31.48 -14.97 -39.44
N GLU A 510 -31.55 -16.26 -39.78
CA GLU A 510 -31.75 -16.70 -41.16
C GLU A 510 -33.24 -16.98 -41.40
N ILE A 511 -33.75 -16.30 -42.42
CA ILE A 511 -35.11 -16.37 -42.92
C ILE A 511 -35.27 -17.64 -43.77
N GLY A 512 -36.08 -18.57 -43.27
CA GLY A 512 -37.15 -19.25 -44.01
C GLY A 512 -36.81 -20.35 -45.03
N SER A 513 -37.23 -21.59 -44.73
CA SER A 513 -38.27 -22.25 -45.55
C SER A 513 -38.81 -23.52 -44.90
N LYS A 514 -40.08 -23.75 -45.23
CA LYS A 514 -41.00 -24.79 -44.75
C LYS A 514 -40.50 -26.21 -45.07
N ASP A 515 -40.81 -27.19 -44.22
CA ASP A 515 -41.90 -28.14 -44.47
C ASP A 515 -42.05 -29.18 -43.33
N SER A 516 -43.30 -29.63 -43.20
CA SER A 516 -43.91 -30.59 -42.28
C SER A 516 -43.24 -31.98 -42.18
N VAL A 517 -43.43 -32.68 -41.04
CA VAL A 517 -44.17 -33.96 -40.91
C VAL A 517 -44.06 -34.53 -39.48
N GLU A 518 -45.12 -35.24 -39.08
CA GLU A 518 -45.52 -35.76 -37.78
C GLU A 518 -44.73 -36.95 -37.18
N SER A 519 -45.04 -37.22 -35.91
CA SER A 519 -45.06 -38.53 -35.22
C SER A 519 -43.71 -39.11 -34.77
N SER A 520 -43.57 -39.99 -33.78
CA SER A 520 -44.32 -40.35 -32.58
C SER A 520 -43.43 -41.35 -31.80
N SER A 521 -43.64 -41.47 -30.49
CA SER A 521 -43.41 -42.68 -29.67
C SER A 521 -42.00 -43.09 -29.19
N SER A 522 -41.88 -43.03 -27.86
CA SER A 522 -41.60 -44.16 -26.95
C SER A 522 -40.18 -44.54 -26.51
N ALA A 523 -40.04 -44.50 -25.17
CA ALA A 523 -39.47 -45.51 -24.28
C ALA A 523 -37.94 -45.63 -24.13
N GLY A 524 -37.48 -45.40 -22.89
CA GLY A 524 -36.16 -45.78 -22.41
C GLY A 524 -35.85 -45.28 -21.00
N LYS A 525 -36.58 -45.80 -19.99
CA LYS A 525 -36.28 -45.65 -18.56
C LYS A 525 -35.01 -46.41 -18.19
N GLN A 526 -34.12 -45.79 -17.41
CA GLN A 526 -33.31 -46.34 -16.28
C GLN A 526 -32.30 -45.25 -15.91
N GLY A 527 -31.97 -44.91 -14.67
CA GLY A 527 -32.27 -45.44 -13.35
C GLY A 527 -31.54 -44.52 -12.36
N CYS A 528 -32.15 -44.33 -11.20
CA CYS A 528 -31.83 -43.31 -10.21
C CYS A 528 -30.68 -43.71 -9.26
N SER A 529 -30.10 -42.70 -8.61
CA SER A 529 -29.72 -42.62 -7.18
C SER A 529 -28.22 -42.35 -6.96
N LYS A 530 -27.82 -41.11 -6.61
CA LYS A 530 -27.88 -40.40 -5.31
C LYS A 530 -27.00 -40.99 -4.20
N LYS A 531 -26.11 -40.09 -3.73
CA LYS A 531 -25.67 -39.80 -2.35
C LYS A 531 -24.84 -40.86 -1.62
N THR A 532 -23.65 -40.44 -1.21
CA THR A 532 -23.44 -39.77 0.10
C THR A 532 -22.38 -38.71 -0.02
#